data_AF-A0A939Z6Y4-F1
#
_entry.id   AF-A0A939Z6Y4-F1
#
_cell.length_a   1.000
_cell.length_b   1.000
_cell.length_c   1.000
_cell.angle_alpha   90.00
_cell.angle_beta   90.00
_cell.angle_gamma   90.00
#
_symmetry.space_group_name_H-M   'P 1'
#
loop_
_entity.id
_entity.type
_entity.pdbx_description
1 polymer ?
#
loop_
_entity_poly.entity_id
_entity_poly.type
_entity_poly.pdbx_seq_one_letter_code
_entity_poly.pdbx_strand_id
1 'polypeptide(L)'
;MITPLELEKLEIDKSFGGYKKSSVDDILALIKSNYETLYKENIAQKDRIAVLEELVSKYKAMEDTMKNSIILAQQTGEEAISASREQADILIKNARSQVKAIEEESKAEQRKLFDVTENMKKDLTVFAAKNISLLQAQIEILEQIKQEAAKK
;
A
#
# COMPACT_ATOMS: atom_id res chain seq x y z
N MET A 1 -61.32 -20.30 -7.45
CA MET A 1 -61.06 -20.53 -6.03
C MET A 1 -62.29 -20.08 -5.26
N ILE A 2 -62.95 -20.96 -4.49
CA ILE A 2 -64.06 -20.57 -3.62
C ILE A 2 -63.50 -19.91 -2.36
N THR A 3 -64.05 -18.77 -1.99
CA THR A 3 -63.70 -18.08 -0.75
C THR A 3 -64.47 -18.69 0.43
N PRO A 4 -63.95 -18.55 1.67
CA PRO A 4 -64.69 -18.97 2.86
C PRO A 4 -66.09 -18.36 2.94
N LEU A 5 -66.26 -17.11 2.48
CA LEU A 5 -67.54 -16.41 2.45
C LEU A 5 -68.53 -16.99 1.42
N GLU A 6 -68.03 -17.45 0.26
CA GLU A 6 -68.84 -18.14 -0.74
C GLU A 6 -69.21 -19.56 -0.29
N LEU A 7 -68.32 -20.21 0.49
CA LEU A 7 -68.59 -21.50 1.10
C LEU A 7 -69.72 -21.42 2.14
N GLU A 8 -69.76 -20.35 2.92
CA GLU A 8 -70.82 -20.11 3.92
C GLU A 8 -72.20 -19.87 3.28
N LYS A 9 -72.23 -19.34 2.05
CA LYS A 9 -73.46 -19.05 1.30
C LYS A 9 -73.98 -20.23 0.48
N LEU A 10 -73.28 -21.37 0.47
CA LEU A 10 -73.72 -22.56 -0.26
C LEU A 10 -74.90 -23.22 0.47
N GLU A 11 -76.05 -23.24 -0.18
CA GLU A 11 -77.23 -23.95 0.30
C GLU A 11 -77.24 -25.39 -0.23
N ILE A 12 -77.51 -26.36 0.67
CA ILE A 12 -77.64 -27.77 0.30
C ILE A 12 -79.12 -28.09 0.11
N ASP A 13 -79.50 -28.47 -1.11
CA ASP A 13 -80.86 -28.90 -1.42
C ASP A 13 -81.34 -30.01 -0.48
N LYS A 14 -82.58 -29.93 -0.03
CA LYS A 14 -83.22 -30.94 0.81
C LYS A 14 -84.17 -31.81 0.00
N SER A 15 -84.18 -33.12 0.27
CA SER A 15 -85.17 -34.08 -0.20
C SER A 15 -86.01 -34.60 0.98
N PHE A 16 -87.09 -35.35 0.71
CA PHE A 16 -87.95 -35.89 1.76
C PHE A 16 -87.15 -36.81 2.69
N GLY A 17 -86.84 -36.33 3.90
CA GLY A 17 -86.06 -37.06 4.91
C GLY A 17 -84.57 -36.73 5.00
N GLY A 18 -84.02 -35.75 4.25
CA GLY A 18 -82.60 -35.37 4.40
C GLY A 18 -82.06 -34.41 3.35
N TYR A 19 -80.74 -34.31 3.25
CA TYR A 19 -80.07 -33.59 2.17
C TYR A 19 -80.04 -34.41 0.88
N LYS A 20 -80.15 -33.73 -0.26
CA LYS A 20 -80.04 -34.35 -1.57
C LYS A 20 -78.59 -34.76 -1.81
N LYS A 21 -78.36 -36.07 -1.89
CA LYS A 21 -77.02 -36.66 -2.04
C LYS A 21 -76.20 -36.02 -3.18
N SER A 22 -76.81 -35.78 -4.34
CA SER A 22 -76.10 -35.17 -5.47
C SER A 22 -75.56 -33.76 -5.16
N SER A 23 -76.34 -32.93 -4.46
CA SER A 23 -75.94 -31.56 -4.13
C SER A 23 -74.81 -31.54 -3.09
N VAL A 24 -74.78 -32.53 -2.18
CA VAL A 24 -73.65 -32.73 -1.26
C VAL A 24 -72.39 -33.19 -2.00
N ASP A 25 -72.53 -34.14 -2.93
CA ASP A 25 -71.41 -34.66 -3.72
C ASP A 25 -70.78 -33.55 -4.59
N ASP A 26 -71.58 -32.67 -5.19
CA ASP A 26 -71.10 -31.54 -5.99
C ASP A 26 -70.33 -30.51 -5.14
N ILE A 27 -70.83 -30.20 -3.94
CA ILE A 27 -70.15 -29.29 -3.00
C ILE A 27 -68.83 -29.90 -2.50
N LEU A 28 -68.82 -31.20 -2.17
CA LEU A 28 -67.60 -31.89 -1.76
C LEU A 28 -66.56 -31.93 -2.89
N ALA A 29 -66.99 -32.15 -4.14
CA ALA A 29 -66.11 -32.10 -5.30
C ALA A 29 -65.51 -30.70 -5.50
N LEU A 30 -66.32 -29.65 -5.33
CA LEU A 30 -65.89 -28.26 -5.41
C LEU A 30 -64.87 -27.93 -4.30
N ILE A 31 -65.18 -28.27 -3.04
CA ILE A 31 -64.25 -28.05 -1.91
C ILE A 31 -62.94 -28.79 -2.14
N LYS A 32 -63.01 -30.05 -2.55
CA LYS A 32 -61.82 -30.88 -2.82
C LYS A 32 -60.93 -30.24 -3.89
N SER A 33 -61.49 -29.82 -5.02
CA SER A 33 -60.73 -29.19 -6.10
C SER A 33 -60.04 -27.88 -5.67
N ASN A 34 -60.76 -27.04 -4.91
CA ASN A 34 -60.21 -25.78 -4.41
C ASN A 34 -59.13 -26.02 -3.34
N TYR A 35 -59.33 -26.98 -2.44
CA TYR A 35 -58.34 -27.35 -1.44
C TYR A 35 -57.08 -27.95 -2.08
N GLU A 36 -57.21 -28.82 -3.09
CA GLU A 36 -56.07 -29.36 -3.84
C GLU A 36 -55.26 -28.25 -4.51
N THR A 37 -55.93 -27.22 -5.06
CA THR A 37 -55.28 -26.05 -5.66
C THR A 37 -54.51 -25.26 -4.62
N LEU A 38 -55.17 -24.90 -3.51
CA LEU A 38 -54.54 -24.20 -2.38
C LEU A 38 -53.34 -24.96 -1.80
N TYR A 39 -53.47 -26.29 -1.67
CA TYR A 39 -52.41 -27.13 -1.13
C TYR A 39 -51.18 -27.13 -2.03
N LYS A 40 -51.38 -27.26 -3.35
CA LYS A 40 -50.30 -27.16 -4.35
C LYS A 40 -49.64 -25.78 -4.35
N GLU A 41 -50.44 -24.71 -4.30
CA GLU A 41 -49.92 -23.34 -4.21
C GLU A 41 -49.13 -23.11 -2.92
N ASN A 42 -49.59 -23.64 -1.78
CA ASN A 42 -48.88 -23.53 -0.51
C ASN A 42 -47.52 -24.23 -0.55
N ILE A 43 -47.44 -25.43 -1.15
CA ILE A 43 -46.16 -26.12 -1.34
C ILE A 43 -45.24 -25.31 -2.24
N ALA A 44 -45.73 -24.86 -3.40
CA ALA A 44 -44.93 -24.06 -4.34
C ALA A 44 -44.43 -22.75 -3.72
N GLN A 45 -45.24 -22.10 -2.89
CA GLN A 45 -44.84 -20.90 -2.15
C GLN A 45 -43.78 -21.21 -1.10
N LYS A 46 -43.93 -22.30 -0.34
CA LYS A 46 -42.92 -22.73 0.65
C LYS A 46 -41.58 -23.04 -0.01
N ASP A 47 -41.59 -23.75 -1.13
CA ASP A 47 -40.38 -24.04 -1.90
C ASP A 47 -39.71 -22.74 -2.40
N ARG A 48 -40.53 -21.81 -2.90
CA ARG A 48 -40.03 -20.49 -3.34
C ARG A 48 -39.44 -19.69 -2.18
N ILE A 49 -40.05 -19.71 -1.00
CA ILE A 49 -39.53 -19.05 0.20
C ILE A 49 -38.17 -19.66 0.57
N ALA A 50 -38.05 -20.99 0.62
CA ALA A 50 -36.81 -21.67 0.95
C ALA A 50 -35.66 -21.27 -0.01
N VAL A 51 -35.93 -21.23 -1.32
CA VAL A 51 -34.95 -20.79 -2.32
C VAL A 51 -34.56 -19.33 -2.12
N LEU A 52 -35.52 -18.45 -1.83
CA LEU A 52 -35.23 -17.03 -1.58
C LEU A 52 -34.42 -16.82 -0.30
N GLU A 53 -34.70 -17.58 0.76
CA GLU A 53 -33.94 -17.56 2.01
C GLU A 53 -32.48 -18.01 1.79
N GLU A 54 -32.26 -19.07 1.01
CA GLU A 54 -30.92 -19.52 0.64
C GLU A 54 -30.16 -18.45 -0.15
N LEU A 55 -30.81 -17.83 -1.15
CA LEU A 55 -30.22 -16.75 -1.94
C LEU A 55 -29.85 -15.55 -1.06
N VAL A 56 -30.74 -15.13 -0.16
CA VAL A 56 -30.46 -14.03 0.78
C VAL A 56 -29.27 -14.36 1.66
N SER A 57 -29.19 -15.59 2.19
CA SER A 57 -28.05 -16.04 3.00
C SER A 57 -26.74 -15.98 2.20
N LYS A 58 -26.75 -16.47 0.96
CA LYS A 58 -25.59 -16.41 0.05
C LYS A 58 -25.14 -14.97 -0.23
N TYR A 59 -26.09 -14.06 -0.49
CA TYR A 59 -25.76 -12.65 -0.74
C TYR A 59 -25.17 -11.97 0.49
N LYS A 60 -25.70 -12.25 1.69
CA LYS A 60 -25.11 -11.74 2.94
C LYS A 60 -23.67 -12.22 3.14
N ALA A 61 -23.40 -13.51 2.93
CA ALA A 61 -22.05 -14.04 3.03
C ALA A 61 -21.08 -13.42 2.00
N MET A 62 -21.57 -13.16 0.78
CA MET A 62 -20.81 -12.46 -0.26
C MET A 62 -20.55 -11.00 0.12
N GLU A 63 -21.54 -10.30 0.67
CA GLU A 63 -21.42 -8.92 1.16
C GLU A 63 -20.37 -8.82 2.27
N ASP A 64 -20.42 -9.72 3.26
CA ASP A 64 -19.45 -9.79 4.35
C ASP A 64 -18.03 -10.02 3.83
N THR A 65 -17.88 -10.94 2.88
CA THR A 65 -16.59 -11.20 2.22
C THR A 65 -16.09 -9.96 1.50
N MET A 66 -16.94 -9.29 0.72
CA MET A 66 -16.57 -8.10 -0.04
C MET A 66 -16.18 -6.95 0.89
N LYS A 67 -16.92 -6.75 1.99
CA LYS A 67 -16.61 -5.76 3.02
C LYS A 67 -15.24 -6.03 3.65
N ASN A 68 -14.95 -7.29 4.00
CA ASN A 68 -13.65 -7.68 4.55
C ASN A 68 -12.52 -7.46 3.53
N SER A 69 -12.75 -7.78 2.26
CA SER A 69 -11.77 -7.51 1.19
C SER A 69 -11.50 -6.01 1.01
N ILE A 70 -12.52 -5.15 1.11
CA ILE A 70 -12.34 -3.69 1.04
C ILE A 70 -11.50 -3.19 2.22
N ILE A 71 -11.78 -3.66 3.43
CA ILE A 71 -11.01 -3.28 4.63
C ILE A 71 -9.55 -3.71 4.48
N LEU A 72 -9.31 -4.95 4.04
CA LEU A 72 -7.95 -5.45 3.80
C LEU A 72 -7.23 -4.63 2.73
N ALA A 73 -7.90 -4.28 1.62
CA ALA A 73 -7.32 -3.46 0.57
C ALA A 73 -6.97 -2.04 1.08
N GLN A 74 -7.81 -1.44 1.92
CA GLN A 74 -7.53 -0.15 2.57
C GLN A 74 -6.30 -0.26 3.48
N GLN A 75 -6.26 -1.25 4.37
CA GLN A 75 -5.13 -1.48 5.27
C GLN A 75 -3.82 -1.70 4.49
N THR A 76 -3.86 -2.55 3.46
CA THR A 76 -2.69 -2.82 2.62
C THR A 76 -2.21 -1.55 1.89
N GLY A 77 -3.14 -0.73 1.40
CA GLY A 77 -2.82 0.55 0.76
C GLY A 77 -2.17 1.54 1.74
N GLU A 78 -2.71 1.66 2.95
CA GLU A 78 -2.15 2.50 4.00
C GLU A 78 -0.76 2.03 4.44
N GLU A 79 -0.57 0.72 4.64
CA GLU A 79 0.72 0.12 4.97
C GLU A 79 1.75 0.37 3.86
N ALA A 80 1.37 0.19 2.59
CA ALA A 80 2.26 0.46 1.46
C ALA A 80 2.70 1.93 1.39
N ILE A 81 1.78 2.87 1.65
CA ILE A 81 2.09 4.30 1.70
C ILE A 81 3.00 4.61 2.90
N SER A 82 2.71 4.05 4.07
CA SER A 82 3.51 4.24 5.28
C SER A 82 4.94 3.74 5.10
N ALA A 83 5.10 2.51 4.61
CA ALA A 83 6.40 1.90 4.33
C ALA A 83 7.20 2.71 3.30
N SER A 84 6.53 3.19 2.24
CA SER A 84 7.18 4.02 1.21
C SER A 84 7.69 5.34 1.78
N ARG A 85 6.92 5.98 2.67
CA ARG A 85 7.33 7.22 3.34
C ARG A 85 8.53 7.00 4.26
N GLU A 86 8.50 5.94 5.06
CA GLU A 86 9.61 5.59 5.95
C GLU A 86 10.89 5.31 5.15
N GLN A 87 10.79 4.54 4.06
CA GLN A 87 11.94 4.28 3.18
C GLN A 87 12.47 5.56 2.54
N ALA A 88 11.60 6.48 2.11
CA ALA A 88 12.00 7.76 1.55
C ALA A 88 12.74 8.62 2.60
N ASP A 89 12.27 8.66 3.84
CA ASP A 89 12.92 9.40 4.93
C ASP A 89 14.31 8.81 5.26
N ILE A 90 14.41 7.48 5.30
CA ILE A 90 15.70 6.78 5.50
C ILE A 90 16.65 7.11 4.34
N LEU A 91 16.18 7.07 3.09
CA LEU A 91 16.99 7.38 1.92
C LEU A 91 17.53 8.82 1.98
N ILE A 92 16.66 9.80 2.28
CA ILE A 92 17.04 11.21 2.42
C ILE A 92 18.05 11.38 3.56
N LYS A 93 17.83 10.73 4.71
CA LYS A 93 18.76 10.79 5.84
C LYS A 93 20.13 10.21 5.48
N ASN A 94 20.17 9.07 4.81
CA ASN A 94 21.40 8.42 4.38
C ASN A 94 22.15 9.27 3.35
N ALA A 95 21.45 9.82 2.35
CA ALA A 95 22.04 10.72 1.37
C ALA A 95 22.65 11.96 2.03
N ARG A 96 21.94 12.60 2.97
CA ARG A 96 22.47 13.74 3.74
C ARG A 96 23.70 13.36 4.56
N SER A 97 23.71 12.17 5.16
CA SER A 97 24.86 11.69 5.93
C SER A 97 26.09 11.44 5.04
N GLN A 98 25.89 10.86 3.85
CA GLN A 98 26.96 10.64 2.88
C GLN A 98 27.53 11.96 2.36
N VAL A 99 26.67 12.92 2.01
CA VAL A 99 27.12 14.26 1.58
C VAL A 99 27.98 14.92 2.66
N LYS A 100 27.54 14.87 3.93
CA LYS A 100 28.34 15.42 5.04
C LYS A 100 29.70 14.73 5.17
N ALA A 101 29.74 13.40 5.08
CA ALA A 101 30.99 12.65 5.15
C ALA A 101 31.95 13.03 4.02
N ILE A 102 31.45 13.14 2.78
CA ILE A 102 32.22 13.57 1.61
C ILE A 102 32.73 15.00 1.78
N GLU A 103 31.91 15.92 2.30
CA GLU A 103 32.33 17.30 2.56
C GLU A 103 33.44 17.37 3.62
N GLU A 104 33.34 16.59 4.69
CA GLU A 104 34.36 16.52 5.74
C GLU A 104 35.67 15.95 5.20
N GLU A 105 35.60 14.86 4.43
CA GLU A 105 36.76 14.26 3.77
C GLU A 105 37.42 15.23 2.79
N SER A 106 36.63 15.90 1.95
CA SER A 106 37.13 16.90 1.00
C SER A 106 37.80 18.09 1.70
N LYS A 107 37.22 18.59 2.80
CA LYS A 107 37.82 19.66 3.61
C LYS A 107 39.13 19.20 4.27
N ALA A 108 39.18 17.96 4.76
CA ALA A 108 40.40 17.41 5.35
C ALA A 108 41.52 17.29 4.32
N GLU A 109 41.20 16.83 3.10
CA GLU A 109 42.16 16.72 2.01
C GLU A 109 42.64 18.08 1.52
N GLN A 110 41.74 19.07 1.39
CA GLN A 110 42.12 20.44 1.07
C GLN A 110 43.10 21.03 2.08
N ARG A 111 42.89 20.79 3.39
CA ARG A 111 43.81 21.26 4.44
C ARG A 111 45.19 20.61 4.29
N LYS A 112 45.25 19.29 4.08
CA LYS A 112 46.52 18.60 3.85
C LYS A 112 47.26 19.17 2.64
N LEU A 113 46.58 19.33 1.51
CA LEU A 113 47.17 19.89 0.29
C LEU A 113 47.66 21.33 0.50
N PHE A 114 46.91 22.13 1.25
CA PHE A 114 47.33 23.47 1.63
C PHE A 114 48.62 23.44 2.46
N ASP A 115 48.67 22.61 3.50
CA ASP A 115 49.85 22.47 4.37
C ASP A 115 51.08 21.98 3.60
N VAL A 116 50.92 20.99 2.71
CA VAL A 116 52.01 20.52 1.83
C VAL A 116 52.52 21.65 0.93
N THR A 117 51.60 22.43 0.34
CA THR A 117 51.97 23.54 -0.54
C THR A 117 52.71 24.65 0.21
N GLU A 118 52.27 24.97 1.43
CA GLU A 118 52.91 25.94 2.34
C GLU A 118 54.34 25.50 2.69
N ASN A 119 54.50 24.23 3.07
CA ASN A 119 55.82 23.67 3.39
C ASN A 119 56.74 23.65 2.17
N MET A 120 56.24 23.26 1.01
CA MET A 120 57.02 23.22 -0.23
C MET A 120 57.50 24.63 -0.65
N LYS A 121 56.68 25.67 -0.45
CA LYS A 121 57.08 27.07 -0.67
C LYS A 121 58.18 27.52 0.29
N LYS A 122 58.08 27.14 1.57
CA LYS A 122 59.14 27.41 2.56
C LYS A 122 60.44 26.71 2.18
N ASP A 123 60.38 25.44 1.83
CA ASP A 123 61.54 24.66 1.41
C ASP A 123 62.20 25.27 0.16
N LEU A 124 61.41 25.72 -0.82
CA LEU A 124 61.93 26.39 -2.01
C LEU A 124 62.64 27.71 -1.66
N THR A 125 62.09 28.47 -0.72
CA THR A 125 62.68 29.75 -0.28
C THR A 125 64.00 29.49 0.47
N VAL A 126 64.04 28.50 1.36
CA VAL A 126 65.26 28.07 2.06
C VAL A 126 66.30 27.56 1.06
N PHE A 127 65.89 26.76 0.08
CA PHE A 127 66.78 26.27 -0.97
C PHE A 127 67.38 27.42 -1.78
N ALA A 128 66.56 28.38 -2.23
CA ALA A 128 67.03 29.54 -2.96
C ALA A 128 68.04 30.36 -2.14
N ALA A 129 67.72 30.66 -0.87
CA ALA A 129 68.61 31.40 0.03
C ALA A 129 69.97 30.69 0.23
N LYS A 130 69.95 29.36 0.45
CA LYS A 130 71.18 28.56 0.59
C LYS A 130 72.04 28.60 -0.66
N ASN A 131 71.44 28.47 -1.85
CA ASN A 131 72.19 28.50 -3.10
C ASN A 131 72.77 29.89 -3.39
N ILE A 132 72.02 30.96 -3.13
CA ILE A 132 72.51 32.34 -3.26
C ILE A 132 73.72 32.54 -2.34
N SER A 133 73.61 32.15 -1.06
CA SER A 133 74.71 32.28 -0.10
C SER A 133 75.94 31.47 -0.50
N LEU A 134 75.77 30.25 -1.03
CA LEU A 134 76.86 29.42 -1.52
C LEU A 134 77.58 30.08 -2.71
N LEU A 135 76.83 30.62 -3.67
CA LEU A 135 77.40 31.32 -4.82
C LEU A 135 78.13 32.60 -4.41
N GLN A 136 77.61 33.36 -3.45
CA GLN A 136 78.29 34.53 -2.89
C GLN A 136 79.63 34.15 -2.27
N ALA A 137 79.66 33.10 -1.44
CA ALA A 137 80.91 32.60 -0.84
C ALA A 137 81.92 32.15 -1.92
N GLN A 138 81.46 31.50 -2.99
CA GLN A 138 82.33 31.12 -4.11
C GLN A 138 82.90 32.34 -4.86
N ILE A 139 82.11 33.39 -5.05
CA ILE A 139 82.57 34.65 -5.67
C ILE A 139 83.64 35.30 -4.80
N GLU A 140 83.43 35.41 -3.49
CA GLU A 140 84.41 35.98 -2.55
C GLU A 140 85.76 35.25 -2.61
N ILE A 141 85.75 33.91 -2.67
CA ILE A 141 86.97 33.11 -2.83
C ILE A 141 87.69 33.44 -4.15
N LEU A 142 86.95 33.55 -5.26
CA LEU A 142 87.55 33.88 -6.56
C LEU A 142 88.14 35.30 -6.58
N GLU A 143 87.50 36.25 -5.92
CA GLU A 143 88.03 37.61 -5.77
C GLU A 143 89.31 37.64 -4.94
N GLN A 144 89.39 36.86 -3.85
CA GLN A 144 90.61 36.71 -3.06
C GLN A 144 91.76 36.14 -3.90
N ILE A 145 91.51 35.06 -4.66
CA ILE A 145 92.51 34.47 -5.57
C ILE A 145 92.99 35.48 -6.61
N LYS A 146 92.07 36.27 -7.19
CA LYS A 146 92.43 37.31 -8.17
C LYS A 146 93.31 38.39 -7.55
N GLN A 147 93.02 38.83 -6.32
CA GLN A 147 93.83 39.83 -5.61
C GLN A 147 95.22 39.30 -5.26
N GLU A 148 95.35 38.03 -4.87
CA GLU A 148 96.65 37.40 -4.62
C GLU A 148 97.49 37.27 -5.90
N ALA A 149 96.86 36.88 -7.02
CA ALA A 149 97.53 36.80 -8.31
C ALA A 149 98.04 38.16 -8.82
N ALA A 150 97.31 39.26 -8.55
CA ALA A 150 97.69 40.61 -8.96
C ALA A 150 98.81 41.25 -8.11
N LYS A 151 99.18 40.64 -6.97
CA LYS A 151 100.27 41.10 -6.09
C LYS A 151 101.63 40.47 -6.43
N LYS A 152 101.68 39.52 -7.36
CA LYS A 152 102.91 38.94 -7.94
C LYS A 152 103.26 39.65 -9.24
#